data_AF-A0A838F1R3-F1
#
_entry.id   AF-A0A838F1R3-F1
#
_cell.length_a   1.000
_cell.length_b   1.000
_cell.length_c   1.000
_cell.angle_alpha   90.00
_cell.angle_beta   90.00
_cell.angle_gamma   90.00
#
_symmetry.space_group_name_H-M   'P 1'
#
loop_
_entity.id
_entity.type
_entity.pdbx_description
1 polymer ?
#
loop_
_entity_poly.entity_id
_entity_poly.type
_entity_poly.pdbx_seq_one_letter_code
_entity_poly.pdbx_strand_id
1 'polypeptide(L)'
;MKKAGTKTPKSKVSLVVSQDYLPAILSLLSKAKKKIDILSFSFAIGSAGGKLSFNSAPYQIANKLKQLKDKKGDKLKIRFFTEGLRETADRNRVTARFLAQAGVEVRYGSTHAKGFCIDGQFVFFGSTNLTNQSIMKNNEANLLIADKKMAKEFTRYFEHLWNGGGHGGIQLNAPFLADGDFKDALIKMIDRAQKRVEFSIYFFNHREIENALIRAHARGVIVTGFVHQHNAFALLYIWANRSTVKRIKAAGIEDLYLSVPTTFSHSKYLVIDRKEVALGTGNWLVEDVTTHPQLYIHLKDATLARALVRHLTYQIKNQT
;
A
#
# COMPACT_ATOMS: atom_id res chain seq x y z
N MET A 1 -37.46 16.22 28.05
CA MET A 1 -37.05 16.11 26.63
C MET A 1 -35.61 15.60 26.55
N LYS A 2 -35.39 14.36 26.09
CA LYS A 2 -34.03 13.80 25.91
C LYS A 2 -33.47 14.28 24.55
N LYS A 3 -32.36 15.01 24.57
CA LYS A 3 -31.61 15.38 23.35
C LYS A 3 -31.01 14.11 22.72
N ALA A 4 -31.45 13.79 21.51
CA ALA A 4 -30.86 12.76 20.67
C ALA A 4 -29.45 13.22 20.24
N GLY A 5 -28.41 12.61 20.81
CA GLY A 5 -27.05 12.76 20.33
C GLY A 5 -26.92 12.05 18.98
N THR A 6 -26.82 12.83 17.90
CA THR A 6 -26.43 12.33 16.58
C THR A 6 -24.98 11.84 16.65
N LYS A 7 -24.78 10.58 17.00
CA LYS A 7 -23.49 9.90 16.80
C LYS A 7 -23.24 9.83 15.30
N THR A 8 -22.37 10.69 14.80
CA THR A 8 -21.76 10.55 13.47
C THR A 8 -21.23 9.11 13.37
N PRO A 9 -21.59 8.33 12.34
CA PRO A 9 -21.05 6.98 12.18
C PRO A 9 -19.52 7.07 12.18
N LYS A 10 -18.85 6.36 13.09
CA LYS A 10 -17.38 6.23 13.03
C LYS A 10 -17.03 5.74 11.62
N SER A 11 -16.16 6.47 10.93
CA SER A 11 -15.67 6.05 9.62
C SER A 11 -15.14 4.61 9.72
N LYS A 12 -15.56 3.74 8.80
CA LYS A 12 -15.06 2.37 8.70
C LYS A 12 -13.63 2.30 8.16
N VAL A 13 -13.10 3.41 7.65
CA VAL A 13 -11.79 3.51 7.01
C VAL A 13 -10.98 4.58 7.73
N SER A 14 -9.77 4.23 8.16
CA SER A 14 -8.83 5.13 8.82
C SER A 14 -7.50 5.13 8.09
N LEU A 15 -6.94 6.33 7.86
CA LEU A 15 -5.60 6.50 7.32
C LEU A 15 -4.56 6.19 8.40
N VAL A 16 -3.52 5.45 8.05
CA VAL A 16 -2.36 5.17 8.89
C VAL A 16 -1.11 5.46 8.07
N VAL A 17 -0.29 6.41 8.53
CA VAL A 17 0.88 6.91 7.79
C VAL A 17 2.17 6.69 8.56
N SER A 18 3.24 6.38 7.82
CA SER A 18 4.61 6.35 8.33
C SER A 18 4.76 5.61 9.68
N GLN A 19 5.19 6.30 10.74
CA GLN A 19 5.49 5.74 12.06
C GLN A 19 4.24 5.19 12.80
N ASP A 20 3.03 5.57 12.40
CA ASP A 20 1.79 5.03 12.97
C ASP A 20 1.54 3.57 12.57
N TYR A 21 2.26 3.06 11.57
CA TYR A 21 2.07 1.70 11.06
C TYR A 21 2.29 0.63 12.14
N LEU A 22 3.44 0.65 12.80
CA LEU A 22 3.83 -0.36 13.78
C LEU A 22 2.85 -0.47 14.96
N PRO A 23 2.51 0.62 15.69
CA PRO A 23 1.55 0.53 16.78
C PRO A 23 0.16 0.09 16.28
N ALA A 24 -0.26 0.55 15.10
CA ALA A 24 -1.55 0.15 14.52
C ALA A 24 -1.62 -1.36 14.24
N ILE A 25 -0.62 -1.95 13.57
CA ILE A 25 -0.63 -3.37 13.25
C ILE A 25 -0.48 -4.25 14.50
N LEU A 26 0.37 -3.88 15.46
CA LEU A 26 0.50 -4.64 16.71
C LEU A 26 -0.79 -4.64 17.54
N SER A 27 -1.48 -3.49 17.58
CA SER A 27 -2.81 -3.36 18.19
C SER A 27 -3.84 -4.23 17.46
N LEU A 28 -3.83 -4.21 16.13
CA LEU A 28 -4.77 -4.97 15.31
C LEU A 28 -4.57 -6.48 15.45
N LEU A 29 -3.33 -6.97 15.39
CA LEU A 29 -2.98 -8.38 15.58
C LEU A 29 -3.44 -8.89 16.95
N SER A 30 -3.37 -8.06 17.99
CA SER A 30 -3.83 -8.43 19.34
C SER A 30 -5.35 -8.70 19.41
N LYS A 31 -6.14 -8.23 18.44
CA LYS A 31 -7.57 -8.48 18.34
C LYS A 31 -7.93 -9.79 17.65
N ALA A 32 -6.98 -10.41 16.94
CA ALA A 32 -7.22 -11.61 16.13
C ALA A 32 -7.73 -12.77 16.99
N LYS A 33 -8.79 -13.44 16.56
CA LYS A 33 -9.44 -14.54 17.29
C LYS A 33 -9.28 -15.88 16.60
N LYS A 34 -9.47 -15.92 15.29
CA LYS A 34 -9.62 -17.15 14.49
C LYS A 34 -8.68 -17.22 13.29
N LYS A 35 -8.48 -16.11 12.58
CA LYS A 35 -7.74 -16.12 11.31
C LYS A 35 -6.95 -14.84 11.06
N ILE A 36 -5.72 -14.99 10.58
CA ILE A 36 -4.89 -13.90 10.06
C ILE A 36 -4.35 -14.32 8.69
N ASP A 37 -4.68 -13.56 7.65
CA ASP A 37 -4.14 -13.73 6.30
C ASP A 37 -3.18 -12.58 6.00
N ILE A 38 -1.99 -12.88 5.51
CA ILE A 38 -0.91 -11.91 5.30
C ILE A 38 -0.41 -12.00 3.85
N LEU A 39 -0.51 -10.90 3.10
CA LEU A 39 0.17 -10.68 1.82
C LEU A 39 1.41 -9.82 2.05
N SER A 40 2.54 -10.22 1.48
CA SER A 40 3.77 -9.44 1.58
C SER A 40 4.64 -9.52 0.34
N PHE A 41 5.01 -8.37 -0.20
CA PHE A 41 6.13 -8.25 -1.13
C PHE A 41 7.49 -8.40 -0.43
N SER A 42 7.66 -7.77 0.74
CA SER A 42 8.89 -7.88 1.52
C SER A 42 8.59 -7.91 3.01
N PHE A 43 8.97 -9.01 3.67
CA PHE A 43 8.95 -9.15 5.11
C PHE A 43 10.34 -9.59 5.56
N ALA A 44 11.14 -8.63 6.05
CA ALA A 44 12.56 -8.83 6.35
C ALA A 44 12.84 -8.67 7.84
N ILE A 45 12.83 -9.78 8.58
CA ILE A 45 13.19 -9.81 10.02
C ILE A 45 14.70 -9.93 10.26
N GLY A 46 15.50 -10.01 9.19
CA GLY A 46 16.93 -10.24 9.23
C GLY A 46 17.58 -10.08 7.85
N SER A 47 18.87 -10.41 7.77
CA SER A 47 19.63 -10.44 6.51
C SER A 47 19.26 -11.66 5.66
N ALA A 48 19.61 -11.62 4.37
CA ALA A 48 19.45 -12.78 3.47
C ALA A 48 20.25 -14.01 3.95
N GLY A 49 21.39 -13.78 4.62
CA GLY A 49 22.20 -14.84 5.25
C GLY A 49 21.63 -15.40 6.56
N GLY A 50 20.41 -15.02 6.96
CA GLY A 50 19.73 -15.60 8.13
C GLY A 50 20.02 -14.92 9.47
N LYS A 51 20.85 -13.86 9.50
CA LYS A 51 21.09 -13.10 10.75
C LYS A 51 19.85 -12.28 11.11
N LEU A 52 19.17 -12.68 12.18
CA LEU A 52 17.97 -12.01 12.69
C LEU A 52 18.30 -10.63 13.29
N SER A 53 17.39 -9.68 13.12
CA SER A 53 17.46 -8.32 13.64
C SER A 53 16.39 -8.12 14.73
N PHE A 54 16.66 -8.64 15.93
CA PHE A 54 15.69 -8.73 17.04
C PHE A 54 15.04 -7.39 17.46
N ASN A 55 15.75 -6.28 17.30
CA ASN A 55 15.27 -4.95 17.67
C ASN A 55 14.50 -4.25 16.53
N SER A 56 14.37 -4.88 15.36
CA SER A 56 13.72 -4.26 14.20
C SER A 56 12.19 -4.31 14.30
N ALA A 57 11.53 -3.29 13.73
CA ALA A 57 10.08 -3.25 13.61
C ALA A 57 9.46 -4.51 12.95
N PRO A 58 9.98 -5.03 11.82
CA PRO A 58 9.46 -6.28 11.27
C PRO A 58 9.64 -7.47 12.20
N TYR A 59 10.75 -7.57 12.94
CA TYR A 59 10.90 -8.64 13.93
C TYR A 59 9.84 -8.56 15.02
N GLN A 60 9.48 -7.36 15.50
CA GLN A 60 8.40 -7.21 16.49
C GLN A 60 7.05 -7.74 15.95
N ILE A 61 6.73 -7.48 14.68
CA ILE A 61 5.52 -8.01 14.03
C ILE A 61 5.57 -9.54 13.94
N ALA A 62 6.69 -10.10 13.46
CA ALA A 62 6.85 -11.56 13.34
C ALA A 62 6.81 -12.26 14.70
N ASN A 63 7.47 -11.68 15.71
CA ASN A 63 7.45 -12.19 17.08
C ASN A 63 6.04 -12.12 17.68
N LYS A 64 5.27 -11.07 17.39
CA LYS A 64 3.86 -10.98 17.81
C LYS A 64 3.01 -12.09 17.18
N LEU A 65 3.21 -12.40 15.90
CA LEU A 65 2.52 -13.51 15.23
C LEU A 65 2.89 -14.85 15.87
N LYS A 66 4.19 -15.09 16.14
CA LYS A 66 4.66 -16.26 16.88
C LYS A 66 3.99 -16.38 18.24
N GLN A 67 4.04 -15.33 19.07
CA GLN A 67 3.40 -15.32 20.40
C GLN A 67 1.90 -15.62 20.34
N LEU A 68 1.19 -15.09 19.34
CA LEU A 68 -0.22 -15.39 19.16
C LEU A 68 -0.47 -16.86 18.81
N LYS A 69 0.40 -17.44 17.98
CA LYS A 69 0.32 -18.85 17.60
C LYS A 69 0.68 -19.76 18.77
N ASP A 70 1.75 -19.48 19.51
CA ASP A 70 2.13 -20.19 20.74
C ASP A 70 0.98 -20.19 21.75
N LYS A 71 0.32 -19.04 21.95
CA LYS A 71 -0.77 -18.89 22.93
C LYS A 71 -2.07 -19.58 22.50
N LYS A 72 -2.37 -19.62 21.20
CA LYS A 72 -3.70 -20.04 20.70
C LYS A 72 -3.69 -21.42 20.04
N GLY A 73 -2.52 -21.94 19.68
CA GLY A 73 -2.39 -23.20 18.95
C GLY A 73 -3.30 -23.21 17.73
N ASP A 74 -4.10 -24.26 17.58
CA ASP A 74 -4.98 -24.47 16.43
C ASP A 74 -6.23 -23.59 16.42
N LYS A 75 -6.53 -22.90 17.53
CA LYS A 75 -7.65 -21.94 17.58
C LYS A 75 -7.40 -20.71 16.72
N LEU A 76 -6.14 -20.43 16.36
CA LEU A 76 -5.75 -19.35 15.47
C LEU A 76 -5.03 -19.89 14.23
N LYS A 77 -5.66 -19.72 13.07
CA LYS A 77 -5.04 -19.96 11.77
C LYS A 77 -4.28 -18.71 11.33
N ILE A 78 -3.00 -18.84 11.00
CA ILE A 78 -2.21 -17.77 10.39
C ILE A 78 -1.68 -18.28 9.05
N ARG A 79 -1.97 -17.54 7.98
CA ARG A 79 -1.51 -17.85 6.63
C ARG A 79 -0.69 -16.69 6.10
N PHE A 80 0.50 -17.00 5.61
CA PHE A 80 1.46 -16.03 5.11
C PHE A 80 1.81 -16.34 3.66
N PHE A 81 1.36 -15.49 2.75
CA PHE A 81 1.71 -15.54 1.34
C PHE A 81 2.74 -14.44 1.05
N THR A 82 3.90 -14.83 0.53
CA THR A 82 5.00 -13.89 0.31
C THR A 82 5.64 -14.04 -1.06
N GLU A 83 6.15 -12.93 -1.58
CA GLU A 83 6.99 -12.92 -2.78
C GLU A 83 8.18 -13.88 -2.65
N GLY A 84 8.36 -14.76 -3.63
CA GLY A 84 9.38 -15.82 -3.62
C GLY A 84 10.33 -15.85 -4.81
N LEU A 85 10.18 -14.95 -5.78
CA LEU A 85 10.90 -14.96 -7.06
C LEU A 85 11.86 -13.77 -7.23
N ARG A 86 11.47 -12.60 -6.73
CA ARG A 86 12.21 -11.33 -6.94
C ARG A 86 13.25 -11.04 -5.85
N GLU A 87 13.87 -9.86 -5.86
CA GLU A 87 15.03 -9.49 -5.03
C GLU A 87 14.77 -9.54 -3.51
N THR A 88 13.52 -9.66 -3.09
CA THR A 88 13.11 -9.80 -1.69
C THR A 88 13.10 -11.25 -1.21
N ALA A 89 13.18 -12.22 -2.14
CA ALA A 89 12.92 -13.64 -1.88
C ALA A 89 13.78 -14.23 -0.75
N ASP A 90 15.09 -13.97 -0.73
CA ASP A 90 15.97 -14.59 0.27
C ASP A 90 15.65 -14.11 1.70
N ARG A 91 15.41 -12.81 1.87
CA ARG A 91 14.98 -12.25 3.17
C ARG A 91 13.58 -12.74 3.55
N ASN A 92 12.68 -12.87 2.58
CA ASN A 92 11.35 -13.43 2.80
C ASN A 92 11.43 -14.90 3.25
N ARG A 93 12.33 -15.71 2.68
CA ARG A 93 12.56 -17.11 3.08
C ARG A 93 13.04 -17.23 4.53
N VAL A 94 13.87 -16.30 5.00
CA VAL A 94 14.28 -16.26 6.42
C VAL A 94 13.08 -16.03 7.32
N THR A 95 12.25 -15.02 7.03
CA THR A 95 11.04 -14.73 7.81
C THR A 95 10.02 -15.86 7.74
N ALA A 96 9.82 -16.43 6.55
CA ALA A 96 8.95 -17.56 6.31
C ALA A 96 9.35 -18.78 7.14
N ARG A 97 10.64 -19.13 7.18
CA ARG A 97 11.13 -20.24 8.03
C ARG A 97 10.88 -19.98 9.51
N PHE A 98 11.16 -18.76 9.98
CA PHE A 98 10.91 -18.36 11.37
C PHE A 98 9.43 -18.51 11.75
N LEU A 99 8.51 -18.06 10.88
CA LEU A 99 7.07 -18.16 11.12
C LEU A 99 6.55 -19.60 10.96
N ALA A 100 7.07 -20.36 9.99
CA ALA A 100 6.70 -21.75 9.77
C ALA A 100 7.07 -22.64 10.97
N GLN A 101 8.24 -22.41 11.57
CA GLN A 101 8.65 -23.08 12.83
C GLN A 101 7.69 -22.79 13.99
N ALA A 102 7.01 -21.65 13.97
CA ALA A 102 5.97 -21.31 14.94
C ALA A 102 4.59 -21.88 14.58
N GLY A 103 4.44 -22.62 13.48
CA GLY A 103 3.17 -23.19 13.02
C GLY A 103 2.33 -22.26 12.13
N VAL A 104 2.93 -21.23 11.54
CA VAL A 104 2.28 -20.41 10.49
C VAL A 104 2.30 -21.16 9.17
N GLU A 105 1.19 -21.21 8.46
CA GLU A 105 1.13 -21.75 7.10
C GLU A 105 1.78 -20.76 6.14
N VAL A 106 2.78 -21.19 5.38
CA VAL A 106 3.50 -20.31 4.44
C VAL A 106 3.33 -20.81 3.01
N ARG A 107 3.08 -19.87 2.10
CA ARG A 107 3.19 -20.08 0.65
C ARG A 107 4.03 -18.99 0.00
N TYR A 108 4.72 -19.38 -1.06
CA TYR A 108 5.48 -18.47 -1.91
C TYR A 108 4.78 -18.32 -3.26
N GLY A 109 4.90 -17.15 -3.86
CA GLY A 109 4.46 -16.89 -5.23
C GLY A 109 4.97 -15.54 -5.70
N SER A 110 4.38 -15.01 -6.77
CA SER A 110 4.59 -13.61 -7.15
C SER A 110 3.54 -12.75 -6.47
N THR A 111 3.96 -11.66 -5.81
CA THR A 111 3.02 -10.64 -5.34
C THR A 111 3.75 -9.33 -5.02
N HIS A 112 3.16 -8.21 -5.42
CA HIS A 112 3.51 -6.88 -4.92
C HIS A 112 2.45 -6.35 -3.92
N ALA A 113 1.43 -7.15 -3.58
CA ALA A 113 0.44 -6.80 -2.58
C ALA A 113 1.02 -6.88 -1.15
N LYS A 114 0.54 -5.99 -0.29
CA LYS A 114 1.01 -5.82 1.09
C LYS A 114 -0.21 -5.60 1.96
N GLY A 115 -0.49 -6.51 2.88
CA GLY A 115 -1.59 -6.30 3.79
C GLY A 115 -1.97 -7.49 4.64
N PHE A 116 -2.90 -7.25 5.55
CA PHE A 116 -3.41 -8.19 6.52
C PHE A 116 -4.94 -8.22 6.42
N CYS A 117 -5.53 -9.41 6.51
CA CYS A 117 -6.93 -9.57 6.84
C CYS A 117 -7.05 -10.35 8.15
N ILE A 118 -7.76 -9.76 9.12
CA ILE A 118 -7.91 -10.32 10.47
C ILE A 118 -9.39 -10.65 10.70
N ASP A 119 -9.65 -11.93 10.95
CA ASP A 119 -10.95 -12.54 11.22
C ASP A 119 -12.05 -12.27 10.17
N GLY A 120 -11.69 -11.85 8.95
CA GLY A 120 -12.66 -11.41 7.93
C GLY A 120 -13.42 -10.15 8.36
N GLN A 121 -12.84 -9.34 9.24
CA GLN A 121 -13.45 -8.13 9.81
C GLN A 121 -12.61 -6.88 9.58
N PHE A 122 -11.29 -7.04 9.63
CA PHE A 122 -10.36 -5.94 9.47
C PHE A 122 -9.42 -6.19 8.30
N VAL A 123 -9.20 -5.16 7.48
CA VAL A 123 -8.15 -5.14 6.46
C VAL A 123 -7.17 -4.03 6.81
N PHE A 124 -5.88 -4.34 6.75
CA PHE A 124 -4.82 -3.36 6.91
C PHE A 124 -3.85 -3.49 5.74
N PHE A 125 -3.85 -2.53 4.81
CA PHE A 125 -3.09 -2.64 3.56
C PHE A 125 -2.68 -1.27 3.04
N GLY A 126 -1.67 -1.24 2.16
CA GLY A 126 -1.17 0.00 1.58
C GLY A 126 0.26 -0.13 1.08
N SER A 127 1.02 0.95 1.14
CA SER A 127 2.35 1.01 0.55
C SER A 127 3.43 0.30 1.38
N THR A 128 3.23 0.09 2.69
CA THR A 128 4.31 -0.34 3.60
C THR A 128 4.78 -1.77 3.34
N ASN A 129 6.06 -1.90 2.99
CA ASN A 129 6.78 -3.17 3.13
C ASN A 129 7.07 -3.46 4.60
N LEU A 130 7.08 -4.73 4.99
CA LEU A 130 7.46 -5.16 6.34
C LEU A 130 9.00 -5.22 6.46
N THR A 131 9.64 -4.06 6.27
CA THR A 131 11.07 -3.84 6.47
C THR A 131 11.28 -2.72 7.46
N ASN A 132 12.43 -2.71 8.14
CA ASN A 132 12.71 -1.66 9.13
C ASN A 132 12.76 -0.26 8.50
N GLN A 133 13.28 -0.15 7.28
CA GLN A 133 13.31 1.10 6.52
C GLN A 133 11.90 1.63 6.25
N SER A 134 11.02 0.79 5.68
CA SER A 134 9.64 1.19 5.38
C SER A 134 8.85 1.59 6.63
N ILE A 135 8.92 0.79 7.69
CA ILE A 135 8.10 1.03 8.89
C ILE A 135 8.59 2.23 9.70
N MET A 136 9.90 2.46 9.78
CA MET A 136 10.46 3.45 10.69
C MET A 136 10.83 4.79 10.04
N LYS A 137 11.11 4.80 8.74
CA LYS A 137 11.76 5.95 8.08
C LYS A 137 11.02 6.46 6.85
N ASN A 138 10.33 5.61 6.09
CA ASN A 138 9.70 6.04 4.85
C ASN A 138 8.40 6.83 5.10
N ASN A 139 8.08 7.72 4.17
CA ASN A 139 6.72 8.26 4.05
C ASN A 139 5.82 7.20 3.41
N GLU A 140 4.96 6.56 4.19
CA GLU A 140 4.07 5.48 3.78
C GLU A 140 2.60 5.88 3.99
N ALA A 141 1.69 5.32 3.19
CA ALA A 141 0.25 5.52 3.33
C ALA A 141 -0.50 4.18 3.30
N ASN A 142 -1.30 3.92 4.32
CA ASN A 142 -2.04 2.68 4.50
C ASN A 142 -3.46 2.95 5.00
N LEU A 143 -4.35 1.99 4.80
CA LEU A 143 -5.71 2.04 5.30
C LEU A 143 -5.95 0.90 6.28
N LEU A 144 -6.51 1.26 7.44
CA LEU A 144 -7.17 0.34 8.35
C LEU A 144 -8.68 0.40 8.09
N ILE A 145 -9.23 -0.72 7.64
CA ILE A 145 -10.64 -0.86 7.27
C ILE A 145 -11.30 -1.83 8.23
N ALA A 146 -12.36 -1.39 8.89
CA ALA A 146 -13.22 -2.19 9.76
C ALA A 146 -14.58 -2.42 9.07
N ASP A 147 -14.59 -3.21 8.00
CA ASP A 147 -15.78 -3.53 7.23
C ASP A 147 -15.73 -4.98 6.69
N LYS A 148 -16.74 -5.78 7.03
CA LYS A 148 -16.79 -7.20 6.65
C LYS A 148 -16.93 -7.42 5.14
N LYS A 149 -17.61 -6.52 4.41
CA LYS A 149 -17.78 -6.65 2.95
C LYS A 149 -16.45 -6.40 2.25
N MET A 150 -15.74 -5.35 2.66
CA MET A 150 -14.39 -5.08 2.16
C MET A 150 -13.40 -6.18 2.56
N ALA A 151 -13.46 -6.68 3.79
CA ALA A 151 -12.64 -7.81 4.23
C ALA A 151 -12.89 -9.08 3.41
N LYS A 152 -14.15 -9.34 3.00
CA LYS A 152 -14.48 -10.45 2.10
C LYS A 152 -13.78 -10.32 0.74
N GLU A 153 -13.77 -9.13 0.14
CA GLU A 153 -13.11 -8.91 -1.15
C GLU A 153 -11.58 -9.02 -1.06
N PHE A 154 -10.97 -8.48 0.01
CA PHE A 154 -9.54 -8.72 0.27
C PHE A 154 -9.26 -10.22 0.44
N THR A 155 -10.10 -10.94 1.19
CA THR A 155 -9.94 -12.40 1.35
C THR A 155 -10.10 -13.13 0.03
N ARG A 156 -11.03 -12.74 -0.87
CA ARG A 156 -11.12 -13.33 -2.22
C ARG A 156 -9.81 -13.18 -2.98
N TYR A 157 -9.21 -11.99 -2.95
CA TYR A 157 -7.91 -11.73 -3.58
C TYR A 157 -6.79 -12.56 -2.93
N PHE A 158 -6.77 -12.67 -1.60
CA PHE A 158 -5.84 -13.55 -0.90
C PHE A 158 -6.00 -15.02 -1.32
N GLU A 159 -7.23 -15.55 -1.35
CA GLU A 159 -7.47 -16.95 -1.73
C GLU A 159 -7.07 -17.23 -3.18
N HIS A 160 -7.27 -16.27 -4.09
CA HIS A 160 -6.78 -16.37 -5.47
C HIS A 160 -5.27 -16.63 -5.51
N LEU A 161 -4.48 -15.74 -4.88
CA LEU A 161 -3.02 -15.91 -4.82
C LEU A 161 -2.63 -17.18 -4.05
N TRP A 162 -3.29 -17.43 -2.91
CA TRP A 162 -3.04 -18.59 -2.07
C TRP A 162 -3.17 -19.88 -2.87
N ASN A 163 -4.18 -20.00 -3.72
CA ASN A 163 -4.48 -21.19 -4.51
C ASN A 163 -3.73 -21.26 -5.85
N GLY A 164 -2.66 -20.48 -6.01
CA GLY A 164 -1.78 -20.53 -7.19
C GLY A 164 -2.16 -19.54 -8.30
N GLY A 165 -3.13 -18.66 -8.06
CA GLY A 165 -3.43 -17.55 -8.94
C GLY A 165 -2.27 -16.55 -9.02
N GLY A 166 -2.05 -16.00 -10.20
CA GLY A 166 -1.08 -14.94 -10.47
C GLY A 166 -1.76 -13.60 -10.75
N HIS A 167 -1.09 -12.77 -11.53
CA HIS A 167 -1.65 -11.51 -12.02
C HIS A 167 -2.82 -11.79 -12.97
N GLY A 168 -3.93 -11.07 -12.80
CA GLY A 168 -5.17 -11.30 -13.53
C GLY A 168 -5.92 -12.56 -13.07
N GLY A 169 -6.98 -12.91 -13.80
CA GLY A 169 -7.81 -14.09 -13.49
C GLY A 169 -8.75 -13.91 -12.29
N ILE A 170 -8.83 -12.70 -11.72
CA ILE A 170 -9.78 -12.35 -10.67
C ILE A 170 -10.36 -10.95 -10.91
N GLN A 171 -11.68 -10.84 -10.81
CA GLN A 171 -12.37 -9.55 -10.70
C GLN A 171 -12.88 -9.35 -9.28
N LEU A 172 -12.50 -8.24 -8.66
CA LEU A 172 -13.00 -7.82 -7.36
C LEU A 172 -14.20 -6.90 -7.51
N ASN A 173 -15.07 -6.93 -6.50
CA ASN A 173 -16.12 -5.93 -6.39
C ASN A 173 -15.55 -4.62 -5.84
N ALA A 174 -16.15 -3.50 -6.27
CA ALA A 174 -15.87 -2.20 -5.70
C ALA A 174 -15.98 -2.23 -4.15
N PRO A 175 -15.10 -1.53 -3.43
CA PRO A 175 -14.16 -0.54 -3.93
C PRO A 175 -12.76 -1.08 -4.32
N PHE A 176 -12.51 -2.39 -4.19
CA PHE A 176 -11.19 -2.95 -4.50
C PHE A 176 -10.99 -3.14 -6.00
N LEU A 177 -9.74 -2.98 -6.42
CA LEU A 177 -9.26 -3.12 -7.78
C LEU A 177 -8.07 -4.08 -7.73
N ALA A 178 -8.17 -5.18 -8.49
CA ALA A 178 -7.11 -6.16 -8.57
C ALA A 178 -6.09 -5.73 -9.63
N ASP A 179 -4.81 -5.92 -9.34
CA ASP A 179 -3.76 -5.98 -10.34
C ASP A 179 -3.65 -4.73 -11.22
N GLY A 180 -3.93 -4.85 -12.52
CA GLY A 180 -3.89 -3.76 -13.50
C GLY A 180 -5.15 -2.88 -13.53
N ASP A 181 -6.25 -3.30 -12.90
CA ASP A 181 -7.54 -2.59 -12.94
C ASP A 181 -7.44 -1.16 -12.38
N PHE A 182 -6.46 -0.91 -11.52
CA PHE A 182 -6.19 0.42 -10.99
C PHE A 182 -5.87 1.45 -12.08
N LYS A 183 -5.23 1.04 -13.20
CA LYS A 183 -4.83 1.97 -14.26
C LYS A 183 -6.04 2.69 -14.83
N ASP A 184 -7.03 1.93 -15.28
CA ASP A 184 -8.24 2.48 -15.89
C ASP A 184 -9.08 3.25 -14.88
N ALA A 185 -9.12 2.78 -13.64
CA ALA A 185 -9.75 3.52 -12.55
C ALA A 185 -9.08 4.89 -12.37
N LEU A 186 -7.75 4.95 -12.23
CA LEU A 186 -7.00 6.21 -12.08
C LEU A 186 -7.22 7.16 -13.25
N ILE A 187 -7.17 6.67 -14.49
CA ILE A 187 -7.43 7.49 -15.69
C ILE A 187 -8.85 8.07 -15.64
N LYS A 188 -9.87 7.24 -15.37
CA LYS A 188 -11.26 7.70 -15.19
C LYS A 188 -11.39 8.69 -14.04
N MET A 189 -10.63 8.52 -12.96
CA MET A 189 -10.58 9.48 -11.85
C MET A 189 -10.03 10.83 -12.30
N ILE A 190 -8.92 10.84 -13.02
CA ILE A 190 -8.26 12.06 -13.47
C ILE A 190 -9.11 12.78 -14.53
N ASP A 191 -9.72 12.04 -15.46
CA ASP A 191 -10.51 12.62 -16.55
C ASP A 191 -11.81 13.29 -16.05
N ARG A 192 -12.38 12.83 -14.93
CA ARG A 192 -13.55 13.49 -14.30
C ARG A 192 -13.19 14.58 -13.30
N ALA A 193 -11.92 14.75 -12.92
CA ALA A 193 -11.51 15.77 -11.96
C ALA A 193 -11.86 17.17 -12.49
N GLN A 194 -12.43 18.02 -11.63
CA GLN A 194 -12.94 19.34 -12.02
C GLN A 194 -12.09 20.49 -11.52
N LYS A 195 -11.44 20.32 -10.36
CA LYS A 195 -10.67 21.38 -9.71
C LYS A 195 -9.23 20.98 -9.54
N ARG A 196 -8.98 19.79 -8.95
CA ARG A 196 -7.63 19.42 -8.49
C ARG A 196 -7.36 17.92 -8.59
N VAL A 197 -6.15 17.56 -8.98
CA VAL A 197 -5.58 16.21 -8.87
C VAL A 197 -4.32 16.29 -8.01
N GLU A 198 -4.26 15.49 -6.96
CA GLU A 198 -3.16 15.50 -5.98
C GLU A 198 -2.65 14.08 -5.75
N PHE A 199 -1.35 13.84 -5.86
CA PHE A 199 -0.83 12.48 -5.70
C PHE A 199 0.55 12.40 -5.06
N SER A 200 0.83 11.25 -4.45
CA SER A 200 2.19 10.84 -4.10
C SER A 200 2.44 9.44 -4.66
N ILE A 201 3.58 9.27 -5.32
CA ILE A 201 3.93 8.02 -5.98
C ILE A 201 5.42 7.71 -5.87
N TYR A 202 5.73 6.43 -5.65
CA TYR A 202 7.11 5.96 -5.57
C TYR A 202 7.75 5.83 -6.96
N PHE A 203 7.20 5.01 -7.85
CA PHE A 203 7.65 4.94 -9.25
C PHE A 203 6.53 5.26 -10.25
N PHE A 204 6.88 5.99 -11.30
CA PHE A 204 5.94 6.50 -12.29
C PHE A 204 6.57 6.61 -13.68
N ASN A 205 6.17 5.69 -14.58
CA ASN A 205 6.51 5.74 -16.00
C ASN A 205 5.32 5.45 -16.93
N HIS A 206 4.13 5.20 -16.39
CA HIS A 206 2.97 4.80 -17.18
C HIS A 206 2.42 5.96 -18.03
N ARG A 207 2.57 5.87 -19.36
CA ARG A 207 2.27 6.96 -20.30
C ARG A 207 0.79 7.35 -20.36
N GLU A 208 -0.14 6.40 -20.20
CA GLU A 208 -1.57 6.73 -20.22
C GLU A 208 -2.00 7.56 -18.99
N ILE A 209 -1.43 7.27 -17.81
CA ILE A 209 -1.66 8.04 -16.59
C ILE A 209 -1.03 9.43 -16.72
N GLU A 210 0.19 9.51 -17.28
CA GLU A 210 0.85 10.77 -17.63
C GLU A 210 -0.04 11.64 -18.54
N ASN A 211 -0.53 11.07 -19.63
CA ASN A 211 -1.40 11.77 -20.58
C ASN A 211 -2.73 12.20 -19.95
N ALA A 212 -3.28 11.41 -19.04
CA ALA A 212 -4.49 11.80 -18.30
C ALA A 212 -4.24 13.04 -17.43
N LEU A 213 -3.09 13.13 -16.74
CA LEU A 213 -2.72 14.32 -15.96
C LEU A 213 -2.59 15.57 -16.85
N ILE A 214 -1.96 15.43 -18.02
CA ILE A 214 -1.83 16.51 -19.02
C ILE A 214 -3.21 16.94 -19.52
N ARG A 215 -4.10 16.00 -19.86
CA ARG A 215 -5.48 16.31 -20.25
C ARG A 215 -6.24 17.04 -19.14
N ALA A 216 -6.05 16.66 -17.87
CA ALA A 216 -6.68 17.35 -16.75
C ALA A 216 -6.19 18.80 -16.65
N HIS A 217 -4.89 19.02 -16.76
CA HIS A 217 -4.31 20.36 -16.76
C HIS A 217 -4.83 21.22 -17.91
N ALA A 218 -4.92 20.67 -19.12
CA ALA A 218 -5.49 21.36 -20.28
C ALA A 218 -6.95 21.80 -20.08
N ARG A 219 -7.70 21.15 -19.17
CA ARG A 219 -9.06 21.56 -18.76
C ARG A 219 -9.08 22.60 -17.63
N GLY A 220 -7.92 23.09 -17.18
CA GLY A 220 -7.79 24.03 -16.06
C GLY A 220 -7.75 23.38 -14.68
N VAL A 221 -7.60 22.05 -14.59
CA VAL A 221 -7.47 21.33 -13.32
C VAL A 221 -6.06 21.52 -12.75
N ILE A 222 -5.94 21.89 -11.48
CA ILE A 222 -4.64 22.02 -10.80
C ILE A 222 -4.09 20.62 -10.52
N VAL A 223 -2.88 20.34 -10.97
CA VAL A 223 -2.20 19.06 -10.73
C VAL A 223 -1.01 19.28 -9.81
N THR A 224 -1.02 18.63 -8.63
CA THR A 224 0.07 18.67 -7.66
C THR A 224 0.56 17.25 -7.39
N GLY A 225 1.87 17.00 -7.48
CA GLY A 225 2.42 15.65 -7.35
C GLY A 225 3.73 15.59 -6.59
N PHE A 226 3.92 14.54 -5.80
CA PHE A 226 5.18 14.23 -5.13
C PHE A 226 5.70 12.85 -5.59
N VAL A 227 6.80 12.87 -6.35
CA VAL A 227 7.38 11.69 -6.98
C VAL A 227 8.71 11.36 -6.29
N HIS A 228 8.95 10.09 -5.97
CA HIS A 228 10.19 9.73 -5.29
C HIS A 228 11.43 9.85 -6.18
N GLN A 229 12.54 10.23 -5.55
CA GLN A 229 13.88 10.22 -6.12
C GLN A 229 14.92 9.85 -5.04
N HIS A 230 15.99 9.17 -5.46
CA HIS A 230 17.22 8.94 -4.68
C HIS A 230 18.40 8.59 -5.62
N ASN A 231 19.60 8.43 -5.05
CA ASN A 231 20.82 8.17 -5.82
C ASN A 231 21.49 6.82 -5.47
N ALA A 232 20.77 5.91 -4.80
CA ALA A 232 21.39 4.74 -4.15
C ALA A 232 21.05 3.37 -4.73
N PHE A 233 19.83 3.17 -5.25
CA PHE A 233 19.37 1.88 -5.79
C PHE A 233 18.31 2.12 -6.88
N ALA A 234 17.83 1.08 -7.57
CA ALA A 234 16.74 1.18 -8.55
C ALA A 234 16.92 2.32 -9.58
N LEU A 235 18.16 2.64 -9.97
CA LEU A 235 18.50 3.88 -10.69
C LEU A 235 17.78 4.03 -12.04
N LEU A 236 17.48 2.91 -12.71
CA LEU A 236 16.67 2.90 -13.93
C LEU A 236 15.25 3.44 -13.69
N TYR A 237 14.59 3.02 -12.61
CA TYR A 237 13.27 3.53 -12.22
C TYR A 237 13.33 5.01 -11.80
N ILE A 238 14.42 5.43 -11.15
CA ILE A 238 14.62 6.85 -10.81
C ILE A 238 14.82 7.71 -12.06
N TRP A 239 15.59 7.24 -13.03
CA TRP A 239 15.73 7.92 -14.31
C TRP A 239 14.38 8.02 -15.03
N ALA A 240 13.58 6.94 -15.00
CA ALA A 240 12.22 6.96 -15.54
C ALA A 240 11.32 7.99 -14.83
N ASN A 241 11.36 8.07 -13.49
CA ASN A 241 10.64 9.11 -12.73
C ASN A 241 11.02 10.52 -13.18
N ARG A 242 12.33 10.80 -13.27
CA ARG A 242 12.84 12.12 -13.70
C ARG A 242 12.36 12.45 -15.11
N SER A 243 12.43 11.49 -16.03
CA SER A 243 11.95 11.65 -17.40
C SER A 243 10.45 11.91 -17.47
N THR A 244 9.65 11.19 -16.68
CA THR A 244 8.19 11.41 -16.58
C THR A 244 7.88 12.79 -16.03
N VAL A 245 8.50 13.18 -14.91
CA VAL A 245 8.30 14.53 -14.33
C VAL A 245 8.72 15.62 -15.31
N LYS A 246 9.85 15.46 -16.01
CA LYS A 246 10.31 16.43 -17.02
C LYS A 246 9.28 16.63 -18.13
N ARG A 247 8.67 15.55 -18.65
CA ARG A 247 7.65 15.64 -19.70
C ARG A 247 6.36 16.29 -19.21
N ILE A 248 5.93 15.96 -17.99
CA ILE A 248 4.72 16.58 -17.42
C ILE A 248 4.94 18.07 -17.15
N LYS A 249 6.12 18.47 -16.66
CA LYS A 249 6.49 19.88 -16.52
C LYS A 249 6.55 20.62 -17.85
N ALA A 250 7.13 19.99 -18.88
CA ALA A 250 7.14 20.55 -20.23
C ALA A 250 5.73 20.77 -20.83
N ALA A 251 4.70 20.15 -20.26
CA ALA A 251 3.30 20.37 -20.61
C ALA A 251 2.59 21.45 -19.75
N GLY A 252 3.32 22.20 -18.91
CA GLY A 252 2.81 23.33 -18.12
C GLY A 252 2.44 23.02 -16.67
N ILE A 253 2.62 21.78 -16.21
CA ILE A 253 2.29 21.37 -14.84
C ILE A 253 3.52 21.56 -13.94
N GLU A 254 3.64 22.73 -13.31
CA GLU A 254 4.82 23.09 -12.52
C GLU A 254 4.88 22.48 -11.12
N ASP A 255 3.73 22.23 -10.49
CA ASP A 255 3.59 21.74 -9.11
C ASP A 255 3.90 20.23 -8.96
N LEU A 256 4.93 19.76 -9.65
CA LEU A 256 5.52 18.43 -9.49
C LEU A 256 6.87 18.51 -8.76
N TYR A 257 6.93 17.84 -7.63
CA TYR A 257 8.07 17.82 -6.73
C TYR A 257 8.72 16.44 -6.74
N LEU A 258 10.05 16.41 -6.81
CA LEU A 258 10.85 15.22 -6.61
C LEU A 258 11.36 15.21 -5.17
N SER A 259 11.34 14.07 -4.49
CA SER A 259 11.93 13.98 -3.15
C SER A 259 13.44 14.25 -3.18
N VAL A 260 13.99 14.87 -2.14
CA VAL A 260 15.44 14.94 -1.96
C VAL A 260 16.03 13.52 -1.87
N PRO A 261 17.29 13.30 -2.30
CA PRO A 261 17.82 11.95 -2.43
C PRO A 261 17.93 11.12 -1.12
N THR A 262 17.85 11.78 0.04
CA THR A 262 17.90 11.16 1.37
C THR A 262 16.52 10.74 1.90
N THR A 263 15.44 11.32 1.37
CA THR A 263 14.07 11.04 1.83
C THR A 263 13.43 9.93 1.00
N PHE A 264 12.98 8.88 1.67
CA PHE A 264 12.23 7.79 1.02
C PHE A 264 10.72 8.01 1.09
N SER A 265 10.13 8.42 -0.03
CA SER A 265 8.69 8.61 -0.14
C SER A 265 8.03 7.46 -0.89
N HIS A 266 7.56 6.48 -0.14
CA HIS A 266 7.09 5.21 -0.69
C HIS A 266 5.55 5.13 -0.82
N SER A 267 4.84 6.22 -0.50
CA SER A 267 3.39 6.34 -0.64
C SER A 267 2.91 6.22 -2.09
N LYS A 268 1.68 5.69 -2.26
CA LYS A 268 1.04 5.42 -3.55
C LYS A 268 -0.44 5.75 -3.47
N TYR A 269 -0.79 7.01 -3.73
CA TYR A 269 -2.17 7.46 -3.73
C TYR A 269 -2.42 8.61 -4.70
N LEU A 270 -3.67 8.75 -5.12
CA LEU A 270 -4.18 9.87 -5.90
C LEU A 270 -5.50 10.34 -5.29
N VAL A 271 -5.66 11.64 -5.21
CA VAL A 271 -6.85 12.34 -4.71
C VAL A 271 -7.37 13.24 -5.81
N ILE A 272 -8.68 13.21 -6.07
CA ILE A 272 -9.33 14.18 -6.96
C ILE A 272 -10.32 15.03 -6.17
N ASP A 273 -10.30 16.33 -6.46
CA ASP A 273 -11.23 17.35 -5.93
C ASP A 273 -11.39 17.34 -4.41
N ARG A 274 -10.43 16.75 -3.69
CA ARG A 274 -10.48 16.45 -2.25
C ARG A 274 -11.73 15.70 -1.82
N LYS A 275 -12.29 14.87 -2.71
CA LYS A 275 -13.54 14.10 -2.51
C LYS A 275 -13.37 12.61 -2.72
N GLU A 276 -12.47 12.21 -3.61
CA GLU A 276 -12.24 10.81 -3.93
C GLU A 276 -10.76 10.46 -3.86
N VAL A 277 -10.48 9.20 -3.53
CA VAL A 277 -9.14 8.68 -3.26
C VAL A 277 -8.97 7.35 -3.97
N ALA A 278 -7.83 7.18 -4.63
CA ALA A 278 -7.25 5.88 -4.92
C ALA A 278 -5.99 5.68 -4.08
N LEU A 279 -5.86 4.52 -3.43
CA LEU A 279 -4.68 4.14 -2.65
C LEU A 279 -4.37 2.67 -2.88
N GLY A 280 -3.10 2.31 -3.04
CA GLY A 280 -2.74 0.93 -3.31
C GLY A 280 -1.34 0.52 -2.90
N THR A 281 -1.03 -0.74 -3.21
CA THR A 281 0.25 -1.39 -2.90
C THR A 281 1.28 -1.21 -4.02
N GLY A 282 0.80 -0.87 -5.23
CA GLY A 282 1.51 -0.80 -6.50
C GLY A 282 1.99 0.59 -6.91
N ASN A 283 3.01 0.66 -7.76
CA ASN A 283 3.47 1.88 -8.40
C ASN A 283 2.70 2.13 -9.72
N TRP A 284 3.02 3.22 -10.42
CA TRP A 284 2.45 3.55 -11.73
C TRP A 284 3.45 3.17 -12.81
N LEU A 285 3.75 1.87 -12.85
CA LEU A 285 4.66 1.24 -13.79
C LEU A 285 3.91 0.38 -14.79
N VAL A 286 4.45 0.20 -15.99
CA VAL A 286 3.88 -0.72 -16.99
C VAL A 286 3.83 -2.14 -16.42
N GLU A 287 4.90 -2.59 -15.77
CA GLU A 287 4.99 -3.92 -15.18
C GLU A 287 3.99 -4.11 -14.02
N ASP A 288 3.74 -3.06 -13.24
CA ASP A 288 2.72 -3.10 -12.18
C ASP A 288 1.31 -3.23 -12.76
N VAL A 289 1.08 -2.75 -13.99
CA VAL A 289 -0.20 -2.96 -14.69
C VAL A 289 -0.31 -4.33 -15.33
N THR A 290 0.79 -4.90 -15.85
CA THR A 290 0.71 -6.07 -16.74
C THR A 290 1.19 -7.39 -16.13
N THR A 291 1.99 -7.36 -15.07
CA THR A 291 2.65 -8.58 -14.55
C THR A 291 2.59 -8.75 -13.05
N HIS A 292 2.54 -7.68 -12.26
CA HIS A 292 2.63 -7.81 -10.81
C HIS A 292 1.27 -7.94 -10.14
N PRO A 293 1.04 -8.96 -9.29
CA PRO A 293 -0.17 -9.02 -8.50
C PRO A 293 -0.19 -7.92 -7.44
N GLN A 294 -1.20 -7.07 -7.41
CA GLN A 294 -1.27 -5.93 -6.49
C GLN A 294 -2.72 -5.52 -6.19
N LEU A 295 -2.89 -4.64 -5.20
CA LEU A 295 -4.22 -4.25 -4.75
C LEU A 295 -4.33 -2.74 -4.62
N TYR A 296 -5.39 -2.19 -5.19
CA TYR A 296 -5.80 -0.80 -5.03
C TYR A 296 -7.22 -0.73 -4.47
N ILE A 297 -7.57 0.41 -3.88
CA ILE A 297 -8.94 0.74 -3.50
C ILE A 297 -9.30 2.11 -4.04
N HIS A 298 -10.52 2.28 -4.54
CA HIS A 298 -11.10 3.56 -4.93
C HIS A 298 -12.29 3.90 -4.02
N LEU A 299 -12.19 5.01 -3.27
CA LEU A 299 -13.20 5.45 -2.31
C LEU A 299 -13.66 6.89 -2.60
N LYS A 300 -14.95 7.13 -2.38
CA LYS A 300 -15.55 8.47 -2.28
C LYS A 300 -15.59 8.90 -0.81
N ASP A 301 -14.50 9.48 -0.32
CA ASP A 301 -14.37 9.91 1.07
C ASP A 301 -13.58 11.22 1.17
N ALA A 302 -14.31 12.33 1.38
CA ALA A 302 -13.72 13.67 1.48
C ALA A 302 -12.91 13.88 2.77
N THR A 303 -13.14 13.08 3.82
CA THR A 303 -12.36 13.16 5.06
C THR A 303 -11.01 12.48 4.86
N LEU A 304 -11.01 11.30 4.26
CA LEU A 304 -9.78 10.59 3.87
C LEU A 304 -8.98 11.40 2.84
N ALA A 305 -9.64 11.94 1.82
CA ALA A 305 -9.03 12.77 0.79
C ALA A 305 -8.28 13.97 1.41
N ARG A 306 -8.94 14.73 2.31
CA ARG A 306 -8.30 15.85 3.01
C ARG A 306 -7.13 15.40 3.90
N ALA A 307 -7.21 14.22 4.51
CA ALA A 307 -6.10 13.67 5.30
C ALA A 307 -4.88 13.34 4.44
N LEU A 308 -5.08 12.70 3.28
CA LEU A 308 -4.02 12.42 2.33
C LEU A 308 -3.40 13.69 1.74
N VAL A 309 -4.19 14.73 1.49
CA VAL A 309 -3.65 16.03 1.05
C VAL A 309 -2.78 16.69 2.11
N ARG A 310 -3.14 16.58 3.40
CA ARG A 310 -2.26 17.03 4.49
C ARG A 310 -0.96 16.24 4.53
N HIS A 311 -1.04 14.92 4.34
CA HIS A 311 0.14 14.07 4.21
C HIS A 311 1.02 14.47 3.01
N LEU A 312 0.43 14.73 1.84
CA LEU A 312 1.14 15.24 0.66
C LEU A 312 1.86 16.56 0.96
N THR A 313 1.17 17.48 1.62
CA THR A 313 1.71 18.80 2.00
C THR A 313 2.88 18.64 2.95
N TYR A 314 2.79 17.71 3.91
CA TYR A 314 3.87 17.36 4.81
C TYR A 314 5.08 16.80 4.03
N GLN A 315 4.87 15.86 3.10
CA GLN A 315 5.93 15.29 2.27
C GLN A 315 6.67 16.36 1.45
N ILE A 316 5.94 17.29 0.83
CA ILE A 316 6.52 18.37 0.03
C ILE A 316 7.37 19.31 0.90
N LYS A 317 6.88 19.65 2.10
CA LYS A 317 7.52 20.61 3.01
C LYS A 317 8.67 20.01 3.83
N ASN A 318 8.63 18.72 4.16
CA ASN A 318 9.54 18.08 5.11
C ASN A 318 10.38 17.01 4.39
N GLN A 319 11.25 17.49 3.50
CA GLN A 319 12.21 16.68 2.76
C GLN A 319 13.55 16.67 3.51
N THR A 320 13.57 16.00 4.67
CA THR A 320 14.80 15.74 5.45
C THR A 320 15.36 14.37 5.12
#